data_AF-A0A662QU22-F1
#
_entry.id   AF-A0A662QU22-F1
#
_cell.length_a   1.000
_cell.length_b   1.000
_cell.length_c   1.000
_cell.angle_alpha   90.00
_cell.angle_beta   90.00
_cell.angle_gamma   90.00
#
_symmetry.space_group_name_H-M   'P 1'
#
loop_
_entity.id
_entity.type
_entity.pdbx_description
1 polymer ?
#
loop_
_entity_poly.entity_id
_entity_poly.type
_entity_poly.pdbx_seq_one_letter_code
_entity_poly.pdbx_strand_id
1 'polypeptide(L)'
;MHPIYITLVREGLRISYLNNDGRKKEIEKINDEVNKKYGRFGLRVMQIASTGELKNIVKYLVDLKLRKNYNILDLTKEFEKIVENWVKITSFIKTEHSKEHIQKEIINHIEQKEEIFFIFAYGRAVQPAIEVIAELNTKKKFSEKYLLDSEMNKNKANIEYYRCFFESSDL
;
A
#
# COMPACT_ATOMS: atom_id res chain seq x y z
N MET A 1 5.10 -2.18 -21.41
CA MET A 1 4.37 -1.26 -20.51
C MET A 1 4.04 -0.05 -21.36
N HIS A 2 2.79 0.43 -21.42
CA HIS A 2 2.53 1.70 -22.13
C HIS A 2 3.48 2.75 -21.54
N PRO A 3 4.20 3.57 -22.33
CA PRO A 3 5.26 4.48 -21.83
C PRO A 3 4.82 5.38 -20.67
N ILE A 4 3.51 5.59 -20.58
CA ILE A 4 2.78 6.32 -19.55
C ILE A 4 2.98 5.73 -18.14
N TYR A 5 2.86 4.41 -17.94
CA TYR A 5 2.93 3.82 -16.60
C TYR A 5 4.34 3.76 -16.05
N ILE A 6 5.36 3.53 -16.89
CA ILE A 6 6.77 3.61 -16.48
C ILE A 6 7.07 5.00 -15.93
N THR A 7 6.56 6.03 -16.62
CA THR A 7 6.74 7.42 -16.20
C THR A 7 6.07 7.67 -14.85
N LEU A 8 4.81 7.24 -14.66
CA LEU A 8 4.09 7.39 -13.41
C LEU A 8 4.75 6.64 -12.24
N VAL A 9 5.19 5.40 -12.45
CA VAL A 9 5.90 4.63 -11.42
C VAL A 9 7.21 5.31 -11.06
N ARG A 10 7.97 5.82 -12.03
CA ARG A 10 9.22 6.54 -11.79
C ARG A 10 9.01 7.83 -11.00
N GLU A 11 8.02 8.65 -11.38
CA GLU A 11 7.69 9.87 -10.63
C GLU A 11 7.16 9.54 -9.22
N GLY A 12 6.41 8.42 -9.11
CA GLY A 12 5.99 7.86 -7.83
C GLY A 12 7.17 7.55 -6.91
N LEU A 13 8.11 6.73 -7.39
CA LEU A 13 9.32 6.40 -6.65
C LEU A 13 10.11 7.65 -6.26
N ARG A 14 10.24 8.62 -7.17
CA ARG A 14 10.86 9.92 -6.87
C ARG A 14 10.16 10.64 -5.72
N ILE A 15 8.83 10.71 -5.71
CA ILE A 15 8.08 11.33 -4.61
C ILE A 15 8.30 10.60 -3.29
N SER A 16 8.37 9.26 -3.30
CA SER A 16 8.68 8.49 -2.09
C SER A 16 10.02 8.93 -1.47
N TYR A 17 11.06 9.14 -2.28
CA TYR A 17 12.34 9.69 -1.82
C TYR A 17 12.25 11.15 -1.36
N LEU A 18 11.57 12.01 -2.12
CA LEU A 18 11.43 13.44 -1.77
C LEU A 18 10.62 13.66 -0.48
N ASN A 19 9.66 12.79 -0.19
CA ASN A 19 8.86 12.85 1.03
C ASN A 19 9.73 12.58 2.26
N ASN A 20 10.63 11.60 2.18
CA ASN A 20 11.65 11.38 3.19
C ASN A 20 12.52 12.62 3.36
N ASP A 21 12.77 13.37 2.28
CA ASP A 21 13.53 14.61 2.35
C ASP A 21 12.76 15.83 2.86
N GLY A 22 11.43 15.78 2.95
CA GLY A 22 10.59 16.89 3.40
C GLY A 22 10.37 17.99 2.35
N ARG A 23 10.56 17.68 1.05
CA ARG A 23 10.53 18.66 -0.05
C ARG A 23 9.11 18.91 -0.59
N LYS A 24 8.25 19.52 0.24
CA LYS A 24 6.82 19.72 -0.07
C LYS A 24 6.53 20.44 -1.39
N LYS A 25 7.22 21.55 -1.68
CA LYS A 25 7.01 22.33 -2.93
C LYS A 25 7.34 21.53 -4.20
N GLU A 26 8.34 20.65 -4.13
CA GLU A 26 8.72 19.80 -5.26
C GLU A 26 7.66 18.71 -5.50
N ILE A 27 7.13 18.14 -4.41
CA ILE A 27 6.02 17.17 -4.47
C ILE A 27 4.76 17.82 -5.06
N GLU A 28 4.39 19.03 -4.63
CA GLU A 28 3.25 19.77 -5.17
C GLU A 28 3.39 19.99 -6.68
N LYS A 29 4.56 20.44 -7.14
CA LYS A 29 4.83 20.63 -8.57
C LYS A 29 4.68 19.33 -9.36
N ILE A 30 5.23 18.22 -8.87
CA ILE A 30 5.10 16.92 -9.54
C ILE A 30 3.63 16.48 -9.58
N ASN A 31 2.89 16.65 -8.49
CA ASN A 31 1.46 16.32 -8.44
C ASN A 31 0.64 17.14 -9.44
N ASP A 32 0.92 18.44 -9.58
CA ASP A 32 0.25 19.31 -10.55
C ASP A 32 0.53 18.87 -11.99
N GLU A 33 1.78 18.55 -12.31
CA GLU A 33 2.19 18.05 -13.63
C GLU A 33 1.53 16.70 -13.94
N VAL A 34 1.52 15.78 -12.97
CA VAL A 34 0.90 14.46 -13.09
C VAL A 34 -0.62 14.58 -13.26
N ASN A 35 -1.28 15.44 -12.48
CA ASN A 35 -2.72 15.65 -12.59
C ASN A 35 -3.12 16.21 -13.95
N LYS A 36 -2.37 17.21 -14.46
CA LYS A 36 -2.62 17.78 -15.79
C LYS A 36 -2.51 16.73 -16.91
N LYS A 37 -1.59 15.78 -16.77
CA LYS A 37 -1.28 14.80 -17.84
C LYS A 37 -2.07 13.49 -17.74
N TYR A 38 -2.34 13.02 -16.52
CA TYR A 38 -2.88 11.69 -16.25
C TYR A 38 -4.14 11.72 -15.37
N GLY A 39 -4.59 12.90 -14.97
CA GLY A 39 -5.80 13.12 -14.18
C GLY A 39 -5.82 12.36 -12.86
N ARG A 40 -7.01 11.89 -12.50
CA ARG A 40 -7.28 11.19 -11.24
C ARG A 40 -6.47 9.91 -11.08
N PHE A 41 -6.23 9.18 -12.16
CA PHE A 41 -5.44 7.96 -12.12
C PHE A 41 -3.99 8.26 -11.70
N GLY A 42 -3.36 9.24 -12.34
CA GLY A 42 -2.01 9.68 -11.98
C GLY A 42 -1.92 10.13 -10.52
N LEU A 43 -2.88 10.93 -10.05
CA LEU A 43 -2.92 11.35 -8.64
C LEU A 43 -3.03 10.17 -7.66
N ARG A 44 -3.78 9.11 -8.00
CA ARG A 44 -3.84 7.90 -7.15
C ARG A 44 -2.51 7.16 -7.12
N VAL A 45 -1.84 7.01 -8.26
CA VAL A 45 -0.48 6.45 -8.29
C VAL A 45 0.45 7.26 -7.39
N MET A 46 0.32 8.59 -7.39
CA MET A 46 1.11 9.45 -6.50
C MET A 46 0.76 9.25 -5.02
N GLN A 47 -0.51 9.10 -4.69
CA GLN A 47 -0.94 8.78 -3.33
C GLN A 47 -0.36 7.45 -2.85
N ILE A 48 -0.45 6.40 -3.65
CA ILE A 48 0.17 5.10 -3.38
C ILE A 48 1.67 5.24 -3.17
N ALA A 49 2.34 6.01 -4.03
CA ALA A 49 3.77 6.22 -3.90
C ALA A 49 4.15 6.97 -2.61
N SER A 50 3.31 7.91 -2.18
CA SER A 50 3.54 8.69 -0.96
C SER A 50 3.45 7.85 0.33
N THR A 51 2.75 6.70 0.30
CA THR A 51 2.74 5.73 1.42
C THR A 51 3.96 4.83 1.45
N GLY A 52 4.78 4.84 0.38
CA GLY A 52 5.95 3.98 0.22
C GLY A 52 5.62 2.55 -0.24
N GLU A 53 4.36 2.22 -0.52
CA GLU A 53 3.94 0.86 -0.91
C GLU A 53 4.09 0.56 -2.40
N LEU A 54 4.39 1.56 -3.22
CA LEU A 54 4.61 1.34 -4.65
C LEU A 54 5.70 0.29 -4.90
N LYS A 55 6.72 0.22 -4.04
CA LYS A 55 7.76 -0.82 -4.11
C LYS A 55 7.19 -2.23 -3.90
N ASN A 56 6.31 -2.40 -2.91
CA ASN A 56 5.72 -3.70 -2.59
C ASN A 56 4.72 -4.13 -3.69
N ILE A 57 3.97 -3.17 -4.25
CA ILE A 57 3.12 -3.43 -5.42
C ILE A 57 3.96 -3.86 -6.63
N VAL A 58 5.09 -3.20 -6.91
CA VAL A 58 5.97 -3.61 -8.01
C VAL A 58 6.54 -5.01 -7.76
N LYS A 59 6.96 -5.32 -6.52
CA LYS A 59 7.42 -6.66 -6.14
C LYS A 59 6.33 -7.71 -6.37
N TYR A 60 5.11 -7.45 -5.92
CA TYR A 60 3.95 -8.31 -6.15
C TYR A 60 3.72 -8.61 -7.64
N LEU A 61 3.77 -7.58 -8.50
CA LEU A 61 3.62 -7.75 -9.95
C LEU A 61 4.75 -8.59 -10.56
N VAL A 62 5.98 -8.42 -10.07
CA VAL A 62 7.11 -9.28 -10.48
C VAL A 62 6.87 -10.73 -10.05
N ASP A 63 6.35 -10.95 -8.85
CA ASP A 63 6.06 -12.30 -8.35
C ASP A 63 4.90 -12.94 -9.14
N LEU A 64 3.90 -12.18 -9.59
CA LEU A 64 2.88 -12.67 -10.53
C LEU A 64 3.48 -13.04 -11.89
N LYS A 65 4.45 -12.25 -12.39
CA LYS A 65 5.16 -12.59 -13.62
C LYS A 65 5.88 -13.93 -13.48
N LEU A 66 6.53 -14.18 -12.35
CA LEU A 66 7.29 -15.39 -12.10
C LEU A 66 6.40 -16.61 -11.87
N ARG A 67 5.36 -16.48 -11.03
CA ARG A 67 4.48 -17.60 -10.63
C ARG A 67 3.46 -17.98 -11.70
N LYS A 68 2.83 -16.98 -12.34
CA LYS A 68 1.71 -17.18 -13.29
C LYS A 68 2.08 -16.96 -14.75
N ASN A 69 3.32 -16.56 -15.02
CA ASN A 69 3.79 -16.16 -16.35
C ASN A 69 2.94 -15.07 -17.01
N TYR A 70 2.36 -14.16 -16.21
CA TYR A 70 1.54 -13.05 -16.72
C TYR A 70 2.30 -12.27 -17.79
N ASN A 71 1.64 -11.87 -18.87
CA ASN A 71 2.27 -10.98 -19.84
C ASN A 71 2.20 -9.52 -19.34
N ILE A 72 2.84 -8.60 -20.06
CA ILE A 72 2.88 -7.18 -19.69
C ILE A 72 1.47 -6.56 -19.61
N LEU A 73 0.53 -6.99 -20.46
CA LEU A 73 -0.83 -6.47 -20.45
C LEU A 73 -1.58 -6.96 -19.20
N ASP A 74 -1.42 -8.22 -18.83
CA ASP A 74 -2.03 -8.77 -17.61
C ASP A 74 -1.49 -8.04 -16.37
N LEU A 75 -0.16 -7.85 -16.28
CA LEU A 75 0.46 -7.07 -15.19
C LEU A 75 -0.02 -5.62 -15.16
N THR A 76 -0.27 -5.01 -16.32
CA THR A 76 -0.81 -3.65 -16.40
C THR A 76 -2.23 -3.60 -15.85
N LYS A 77 -3.08 -4.56 -16.20
CA LYS A 77 -4.44 -4.68 -15.67
C LYS A 77 -4.45 -4.90 -14.16
N GLU A 78 -3.54 -5.74 -13.65
CA GLU A 78 -3.41 -5.94 -12.20
C GLU A 78 -2.99 -4.64 -11.48
N PHE A 79 -2.02 -3.90 -12.04
CA PHE A 79 -1.65 -2.61 -11.48
C PHE A 79 -2.81 -1.61 -11.49
N GLU A 80 -3.56 -1.53 -12.60
CA GLU A 80 -4.74 -0.68 -12.71
C GLU A 80 -5.81 -1.05 -11.68
N LYS A 81 -6.11 -2.36 -11.52
CA LYS A 81 -7.02 -2.88 -10.50
C LYS A 81 -6.61 -2.45 -9.10
N ILE A 82 -5.31 -2.48 -8.78
CA ILE A 82 -4.79 -2.01 -7.49
C ILE A 82 -5.02 -0.50 -7.32
N VAL A 83 -4.70 0.30 -8.34
CA VAL A 83 -4.87 1.77 -8.30
C VAL A 83 -6.35 2.15 -8.19
N GLU A 84 -7.23 1.44 -8.88
CA GLU A 84 -8.68 1.66 -8.87
C GLU A 84 -9.30 1.29 -7.52
N ASN A 85 -8.84 0.19 -6.92
CA ASN A 85 -9.35 -0.31 -5.64
C ASN A 85 -8.57 0.20 -4.43
N TRP A 86 -7.57 1.07 -4.60
CA TRP A 86 -6.67 1.51 -3.52
C TRP A 86 -7.37 1.87 -2.22
N VAL A 87 -8.45 2.65 -2.28
CA VAL A 87 -9.23 3.07 -1.09
C VAL A 87 -9.93 1.89 -0.42
N LYS A 88 -10.38 0.91 -1.21
CA LYS A 88 -11.06 -0.28 -0.72
C LYS A 88 -10.09 -1.25 -0.04
N ILE A 89 -8.91 -1.45 -0.63
CA ILE A 89 -7.90 -2.41 -0.14
C ILE A 89 -6.96 -1.81 0.92
N THR A 90 -7.25 -0.62 1.43
CA THR A 90 -6.39 0.08 2.39
C THR A 90 -7.17 0.51 3.61
N SER A 91 -6.70 0.17 4.81
CA SER A 91 -7.22 0.74 6.07
C SER A 91 -6.17 1.62 6.74
N PHE A 92 -6.55 2.87 7.01
CA PHE A 92 -5.76 3.83 7.79
C PHE A 92 -6.24 3.83 9.23
N ILE A 93 -5.46 3.24 10.12
CA ILE A 93 -5.74 3.14 11.55
C ILE A 93 -5.41 4.48 12.22
N LYS A 94 -6.41 5.05 12.88
CA LYS A 94 -6.32 6.32 13.60
C LYS A 94 -6.27 6.09 15.10
N THR A 95 -5.91 7.14 15.85
CA THR A 95 -5.73 7.04 17.31
C THR A 95 -7.04 6.75 18.05
N GLU A 96 -8.17 7.17 17.48
CA GLU A 96 -9.51 6.95 18.00
C GLU A 96 -10.07 5.54 17.72
N HIS A 97 -9.42 4.74 16.88
CA HIS A 97 -9.87 3.38 16.59
C HIS A 97 -9.57 2.45 17.77
N SER A 98 -10.60 1.75 18.26
CA SER A 98 -10.42 0.71 19.27
C SER A 98 -9.77 -0.53 18.66
N LYS A 99 -9.23 -1.41 19.52
CA LYS A 99 -8.66 -2.70 19.06
C LYS A 99 -9.68 -3.54 18.30
N GLU A 100 -10.92 -3.57 18.77
CA GLU A 100 -12.03 -4.30 18.13
C GLU A 100 -12.32 -3.74 16.74
N HIS A 101 -12.25 -2.42 16.57
CA HIS A 101 -12.39 -1.79 15.27
C HIS A 101 -11.26 -2.20 14.30
N ILE A 102 -10.00 -2.11 14.75
CA ILE A 102 -8.83 -2.51 13.95
C ILE A 102 -8.95 -3.98 13.54
N GLN A 103 -9.33 -4.84 14.48
CA GLN A 103 -9.53 -6.26 14.23
C GLN A 103 -10.62 -6.49 13.18
N LYS A 104 -11.75 -5.80 13.31
CA LYS A 104 -12.86 -5.90 12.35
C LYS A 104 -12.43 -5.47 10.96
N GLU A 105 -11.67 -4.38 10.82
CA GLU A 105 -11.15 -3.92 9.53
C GLU A 105 -10.29 -4.99 8.85
N ILE A 106 -9.33 -5.58 9.58
CA ILE A 106 -8.47 -6.64 9.04
C ILE A 106 -9.28 -7.88 8.65
N ILE A 107 -10.21 -8.31 9.51
CA ILE A 107 -11.08 -9.46 9.23
C ILE A 107 -11.96 -9.19 8.00
N ASN A 108 -12.48 -7.99 7.83
CA ASN A 108 -13.30 -7.65 6.66
C ASN A 108 -12.53 -7.83 5.35
N HIS A 109 -11.26 -7.42 5.27
CA HIS A 109 -10.42 -7.65 4.08
C HIS A 109 -10.23 -9.14 3.78
N ILE A 110 -9.98 -9.93 4.83
CA ILE A 110 -9.82 -11.39 4.74
C ILE A 110 -11.11 -12.07 4.28
N GLU A 111 -12.26 -11.66 4.83
CA GLU A 111 -13.58 -12.21 4.48
C GLU A 111 -14.00 -11.84 3.05
N GLN A 112 -13.63 -10.64 2.59
CA GLN A 112 -13.81 -10.21 1.21
C GLN A 112 -12.87 -10.91 0.22
N LYS A 113 -11.90 -11.69 0.73
CA LYS A 113 -10.89 -12.42 -0.06
C LYS A 113 -10.12 -11.47 -0.97
N GLU A 114 -9.78 -10.30 -0.47
CA GLU A 114 -8.93 -9.37 -1.22
C GLU A 114 -7.59 -10.04 -1.50
N GLU A 115 -7.13 -10.02 -2.77
CA GLU A 115 -5.87 -10.66 -3.16
C GLU A 115 -4.68 -10.02 -2.45
N ILE A 116 -4.74 -8.69 -2.30
CA ILE A 116 -3.82 -7.91 -1.49
C ILE A 116 -4.59 -6.87 -0.69
N PHE A 117 -4.09 -6.51 0.49
CA PHE A 117 -4.57 -5.33 1.22
C PHE A 117 -3.49 -4.74 2.13
N PHE A 118 -3.71 -3.50 2.55
CA PHE A 118 -2.74 -2.68 3.27
C PHE A 118 -3.33 -2.15 4.57
N ILE A 119 -2.55 -2.22 5.64
CA ILE A 119 -2.88 -1.59 6.92
C ILE A 119 -1.80 -0.56 7.24
N PHE A 120 -2.21 0.69 7.49
CA PHE A 120 -1.31 1.76 7.89
C PHE A 120 -1.71 2.30 9.25
N ALA A 121 -0.74 2.50 10.15
CA ALA A 121 -0.94 3.15 11.43
C ALA A 121 0.14 4.22 11.65
N TYR A 122 -0.24 5.33 12.31
CA TYR A 122 0.64 6.47 12.55
C TYR A 122 0.56 6.93 14.01
N GLY A 123 1.70 7.35 14.56
CA GLY A 123 1.81 7.87 15.92
C GLY A 123 1.24 6.90 16.95
N ARG A 124 0.33 7.39 17.80
CA ARG A 124 -0.26 6.60 18.90
C ARG A 124 -1.09 5.39 18.45
N ALA A 125 -1.47 5.33 17.18
CA ALA A 125 -2.20 4.18 16.62
C ALA A 125 -1.31 2.97 16.29
N VAL A 126 0.02 3.17 16.25
CA VAL A 126 0.99 2.12 15.85
C VAL A 126 0.93 0.93 16.80
N GLN A 127 1.05 1.17 18.11
CA GLN A 127 1.11 0.10 19.10
C GLN A 127 -0.17 -0.76 19.13
N PRO A 128 -1.39 -0.18 19.17
CA PRO A 128 -2.63 -0.96 19.03
C PRO A 128 -2.70 -1.79 17.75
N ALA A 129 -2.24 -1.26 16.61
CA ALA A 129 -2.26 -1.98 15.33
C ALA A 129 -1.31 -3.20 15.35
N ILE A 130 -0.09 -3.03 15.89
CA ILE A 130 0.87 -4.13 16.06
C ILE A 130 0.28 -5.23 16.94
N GLU A 131 -0.31 -4.86 18.08
CA GLU A 131 -0.91 -5.81 19.01
C GLU A 131 -2.05 -6.62 18.37
N VAL A 132 -2.95 -5.96 17.63
CA VAL A 132 -4.04 -6.64 16.94
C VAL A 132 -3.53 -7.57 15.84
N ILE A 133 -2.54 -7.14 15.05
CA ILE A 133 -1.95 -7.99 14.00
C ILE A 133 -1.25 -9.21 14.61
N ALA A 134 -0.49 -9.03 15.69
CA ALA A 134 0.16 -10.13 16.40
C ALA A 134 -0.87 -11.11 17.01
N GLU A 135 -1.96 -10.60 17.59
CA GLU A 135 -3.06 -11.40 18.12
C GLU A 135 -3.73 -12.23 17.02
N LEU A 136 -4.08 -11.60 15.90
CA LEU A 136 -4.69 -12.27 14.76
C LEU A 136 -3.77 -13.32 14.14
N ASN A 137 -2.47 -13.05 14.06
CA ASN A 137 -1.47 -14.01 13.59
C ASN A 137 -1.38 -15.23 14.52
N THR A 138 -1.30 -14.99 15.83
CA THR A 138 -1.22 -16.06 16.85
C THR A 138 -2.48 -16.94 16.82
N LYS A 139 -3.64 -16.34 16.59
CA LYS A 139 -4.93 -17.04 16.42
C LYS A 139 -5.11 -17.66 15.02
N LYS A 140 -4.09 -17.60 14.15
CA LYS A 140 -4.10 -18.08 12.77
C LYS A 140 -5.27 -17.54 11.93
N LYS A 141 -5.70 -16.30 12.17
CA LYS A 141 -6.85 -15.70 11.48
C LYS A 141 -6.55 -15.33 10.03
N PHE A 142 -5.29 -15.08 9.70
CA PHE A 142 -4.86 -14.80 8.33
C PHE A 142 -3.64 -15.62 7.88
N SER A 143 -2.78 -16.10 8.79
CA SER A 143 -1.48 -16.69 8.40
C SER A 143 -1.55 -17.98 7.60
N GLU A 144 -2.71 -18.65 7.57
CA GLU A 144 -2.95 -19.79 6.69
C GLU A 144 -3.28 -19.37 5.24
N LYS A 145 -3.75 -18.14 5.04
CA LYS A 145 -4.26 -17.63 3.76
C LYS A 145 -3.50 -16.43 3.22
N TYR A 146 -2.72 -15.76 4.05
CA TYR A 146 -2.01 -14.53 3.70
C TYR A 146 -0.57 -14.56 4.19
N LEU A 147 0.33 -14.14 3.32
CA LEU A 147 1.67 -13.71 3.65
C LEU A 147 1.62 -12.27 4.17
N LEU A 148 2.40 -11.98 5.22
CA LEU A 148 2.50 -10.66 5.83
C LEU A 148 3.93 -10.12 5.66
N ASP A 149 4.05 -8.96 5.02
CA ASP A 149 5.24 -8.12 5.08
C ASP A 149 4.90 -6.87 5.91
N SER A 150 5.71 -6.57 6.92
CA SER A 150 5.43 -5.48 7.86
C SER A 150 6.68 -4.70 8.16
N GLU A 151 6.55 -3.37 8.21
CA GLU A 151 7.67 -2.48 8.49
C GLU A 151 7.24 -1.37 9.44
N MET A 152 8.10 -1.10 10.42
CA MET A 152 7.96 0.02 11.33
C MET A 152 9.12 1.00 11.09
N ASN A 153 8.77 2.27 10.96
CA ASN A 153 9.72 3.33 10.67
C ASN A 153 9.36 4.60 11.45
N LYS A 154 10.27 5.58 11.43
CA LYS A 154 10.02 6.93 11.94
C LYS A 154 10.23 7.94 10.83
N ASN A 155 9.36 8.93 10.75
CA ASN A 155 9.57 10.05 9.84
C ASN A 155 10.57 11.06 10.45
N LYS A 156 10.93 12.11 9.70
CA LYS A 156 11.84 13.18 10.16
C LYS A 156 11.38 13.90 11.44
N ALA A 157 10.09 13.90 11.73
CA ALA A 157 9.52 14.46 12.95
C ALA A 157 9.52 13.44 14.12
N ASN A 158 10.21 12.31 13.96
CA ASN A 158 10.26 11.19 14.91
C ASN A 158 8.89 10.57 15.21
N ILE A 159 7.92 10.76 14.31
CA ILE A 159 6.60 10.12 14.40
C ILE A 159 6.72 8.72 13.82
N GLU A 160 6.37 7.74 14.63
CA GLU A 160 6.31 6.34 14.24
C GLU A 160 5.19 6.12 13.22
N TYR A 161 5.49 5.28 12.24
CA TYR A 161 4.49 4.74 11.34
C TYR A 161 4.76 3.26 11.13
N TYR A 162 3.68 2.52 10.98
CA TYR A 162 3.67 1.09 10.80
C TYR A 162 2.83 0.77 9.58
N ARG A 163 3.39 -0.04 8.69
CA ARG A 163 2.75 -0.47 7.45
C ARG A 163 2.79 -1.98 7.36
N CYS A 164 1.69 -2.55 6.89
CA CYS A 164 1.56 -3.97 6.61
C CYS A 164 1.02 -4.14 5.21
N PHE A 165 1.64 -5.06 4.48
CA PHE A 165 1.20 -5.58 3.21
C PHE A 165 0.80 -7.04 3.40
N PHE A 166 -0.44 -7.35 3.06
CA PHE A 166 -0.97 -8.70 3.08
C PHE A 166 -1.15 -9.18 1.64
N GLU A 167 -0.64 -10.36 1.33
CA GLU A 167 -0.78 -11.00 0.02
C GLU A 167 -1.38 -12.40 0.18
N SER A 168 -2.43 -12.70 -0.58
CA SER A 168 -3.07 -14.02 -0.55
C SER A 168 -2.09 -15.12 -0.99
N SER A 169 -2.02 -16.20 -0.20
CA SER A 169 -1.24 -17.41 -0.50
C SER A 169 -1.89 -18.28 -1.56
N ASP A 170 -3.18 -18.06 -1.87
CA ASP A 170 -3.97 -18.86 -2.82
C ASP A 170 -3.76 -18.44 -4.29
N LEU A 171 -2.78 -17.57 -4.57
CA LEU A 171 -2.50 -17.03 -5.90
C LEU A 171 -1.76 -18.02 -6.82
#